data_AF-A0A840VGY9-F1
#
_entry.id   AF-A0A840VGY9-F1
#
_cell.length_a   1.000
_cell.length_b   1.000
_cell.length_c   1.000
_cell.angle_alpha   90.00
_cell.angle_beta   90.00
_cell.angle_gamma   90.00
#
_symmetry.space_group_name_H-M   'P 1'
#
loop_
_entity.id
_entity.type
_entity.pdbx_description
1 polymer ?
#
loop_
_entity_poly.entity_id
_entity_poly.type
_entity_poly.pdbx_seq_one_letter_code
_entity_poly.pdbx_strand_id
1 'polypeptide(L)'
;MSSGNATHNSISPENSSDSDSWEPAGQDKGIVARACFYMAVRYDGSDANTTDLTLDEIPSSASNRMGVLSVLLNWNRHYPPLAGEQARNQSIFQGVLTATGFYGQHNRNPFVDYPQLADAAFLESDVLTWAKWQVMFFAIDQLDVDHVSGLTSDPDEDGFENLIEFVLRTDPLNPINAPTFQVSASQDLFTITYRQVNDLVLSSIATSWEMSMDLTHWLPMNPNITPVADEGDATTLRLEQPIGTPPAFWRMRITHLPP
;
A
#
# COMPACT_ATOMS: atom_id res chain seq x y z
N MET A 1 -6.16 -3.14 19.49
CA MET A 1 -5.78 -1.71 19.50
C MET A 1 -7.03 -0.90 19.75
N SER A 2 -6.88 0.22 20.44
CA SER A 2 -7.86 0.66 21.43
C SER A 2 -9.29 0.80 20.91
N SER A 3 -10.19 0.03 21.51
CA SER A 3 -11.63 0.17 21.31
C SER A 3 -12.18 1.24 22.27
N GLY A 4 -12.38 2.47 21.77
CA GLY A 4 -13.24 3.52 22.35
C GLY A 4 -12.99 4.00 23.79
N ASN A 5 -12.06 3.41 24.55
CA ASN A 5 -11.86 3.65 25.98
C ASN A 5 -10.37 3.64 26.35
N ALA A 6 -9.52 4.16 25.45
CA ALA A 6 -8.08 4.26 25.64
C ALA A 6 -7.75 5.19 26.81
N THR A 7 -6.82 4.76 27.66
CA THR A 7 -6.17 5.61 28.67
C THR A 7 -4.87 6.15 28.10
N HIS A 8 -4.72 7.47 28.11
CA HIS A 8 -3.49 8.13 27.68
C HIS A 8 -2.48 8.21 28.82
N ASN A 9 -1.20 8.01 28.50
CA ASN A 9 -0.16 8.09 29.51
C ASN A 9 0.11 9.54 29.94
N SER A 10 0.21 9.82 31.25
CA SER A 10 0.32 11.19 31.77
C SER A 10 1.65 11.90 31.45
N ILE A 11 2.73 11.15 31.20
CA ILE A 11 4.05 11.68 30.84
C ILE A 11 4.35 11.54 29.34
N SER A 12 3.56 10.75 28.62
CA SER A 12 3.64 10.60 27.16
C SER A 12 2.23 10.47 26.57
N PRO A 13 1.46 11.57 26.51
CA PRO A 13 0.03 11.55 26.14
C PRO A 13 -0.27 10.99 24.75
N GLU A 14 0.72 10.98 23.86
CA GLU A 14 0.62 10.41 22.51
C GLU A 14 0.58 8.86 22.52
N ASN A 15 0.96 8.22 23.64
CA ASN A 15 0.79 6.78 23.82
C ASN A 15 -0.55 6.50 24.51
N SER A 16 -1.22 5.42 24.09
CA SER A 16 -2.47 4.98 24.70
C SER A 16 -2.45 3.49 25.03
N SER A 17 -3.28 3.08 25.98
CA SER A 17 -3.47 1.68 26.36
C SER A 17 -4.87 1.43 26.88
N ASP A 18 -5.34 0.20 26.76
CA ASP A 18 -6.50 -0.32 27.48
C ASP A 18 -6.12 -1.59 28.27
N SER A 19 -7.09 -2.42 28.65
CA SER A 19 -6.87 -3.56 29.55
C SER A 19 -5.93 -4.64 29.00
N ASP A 20 -5.80 -4.72 27.68
CA ASP A 20 -5.11 -5.80 26.98
C ASP A 20 -4.36 -5.33 25.72
N SER A 21 -4.34 -4.03 25.41
CA SER A 21 -3.58 -3.48 24.29
C SER A 21 -2.86 -2.18 24.63
N TRP A 22 -1.82 -1.91 23.84
CA TRP A 22 -1.01 -0.69 23.90
C TRP A 22 -0.78 -0.17 22.47
N GLU A 23 -0.80 1.15 22.31
CA GLU A 23 -0.57 1.84 21.06
C GLU A 23 0.48 2.96 21.27
N PRO A 24 1.56 2.96 20.47
CA PRO A 24 2.57 4.00 20.50
C PRO A 24 2.07 5.32 19.90
N ALA A 25 2.80 6.38 20.21
CA ALA A 25 2.78 7.66 19.51
C ALA A 25 2.97 7.48 18.01
N GLY A 26 2.37 8.37 17.22
CA GLY A 26 2.41 8.31 15.75
C GLY A 26 3.82 8.10 15.18
N GLN A 27 4.80 8.87 15.66
CA GLN A 27 6.19 8.79 15.21
C GLN A 27 6.86 7.42 15.41
N ASP A 28 6.36 6.59 16.34
CA ASP A 28 6.94 5.30 16.71
C ASP A 28 6.20 4.12 16.06
N LYS A 29 5.00 4.35 15.50
CA LYS A 29 4.14 3.31 14.88
C LYS A 29 4.86 2.56 13.75
N GLY A 30 5.47 3.30 12.82
CA GLY A 30 6.22 2.70 11.71
C GLY A 30 7.43 1.89 12.17
N ILE A 31 8.15 2.40 13.19
CA ILE A 31 9.33 1.75 13.76
C ILE A 31 8.94 0.42 14.42
N VAL A 32 7.84 0.41 15.18
CA VAL A 32 7.31 -0.80 15.81
C VAL A 32 6.86 -1.81 14.76
N ALA A 33 6.12 -1.37 13.74
CA ALA A 33 5.66 -2.23 12.65
C ALA A 33 6.82 -2.96 11.95
N ARG A 34 7.84 -2.22 11.50
CA ARG A 34 9.00 -2.80 10.83
C ARG A 34 9.84 -3.70 11.71
N ALA A 35 9.93 -3.39 13.01
CA ALA A 35 10.56 -4.29 13.97
C ALA A 35 9.80 -5.62 14.07
N CYS A 36 8.47 -5.59 14.20
CA CYS A 36 7.64 -6.79 14.25
C CYS A 36 7.73 -7.63 12.97
N PHE A 37 7.69 -7.01 11.78
CA PHE A 37 7.88 -7.72 10.51
C PHE A 37 9.21 -8.44 10.43
N TYR A 38 10.29 -7.76 10.83
CA TYR A 38 11.61 -8.37 10.85
C TYR A 38 11.70 -9.53 11.82
N MET A 39 11.13 -9.40 13.02
CA MET A 39 11.14 -10.49 13.99
C MET A 39 10.39 -11.71 13.46
N ALA A 40 9.25 -11.52 12.81
CA ALA A 40 8.47 -12.61 12.24
C ALA A 40 9.18 -13.33 11.09
N VAL A 41 9.87 -12.60 10.20
CA VAL A 41 10.63 -13.23 9.11
C VAL A 41 11.95 -13.84 9.58
N ARG A 42 12.65 -13.21 10.53
CA ARG A 42 13.96 -13.69 11.00
C ARG A 42 13.80 -14.91 11.90
N TYR A 43 12.75 -14.98 12.70
CA TYR A 43 12.55 -16.02 13.71
C TYR A 43 11.34 -16.88 13.37
N ASP A 44 11.43 -17.62 12.26
CA ASP A 44 10.40 -18.53 11.72
C ASP A 44 10.45 -19.96 12.32
N GLY A 45 11.24 -20.13 13.38
CA GLY A 45 11.46 -21.43 14.03
C GLY A 45 12.45 -22.36 13.33
N SER A 46 13.10 -21.94 12.24
CA SER A 46 14.12 -22.76 11.56
C SER A 46 15.45 -22.84 12.32
N ASP A 47 15.77 -21.84 13.15
CA ASP A 47 16.99 -21.80 13.97
C ASP A 47 16.79 -22.52 15.31
N ALA A 48 17.66 -23.49 15.62
CA ALA A 48 17.55 -24.43 16.74
C ALA A 48 17.45 -23.83 18.16
N ASN A 49 17.78 -22.55 18.33
CA ASN A 49 17.75 -21.84 19.63
C ASN A 49 16.79 -20.65 19.62
N THR A 50 15.83 -20.65 18.71
CA THR A 50 14.86 -19.56 18.55
C THR A 50 13.45 -20.09 18.62
N THR A 51 12.54 -19.20 18.99
CA THR A 51 11.11 -19.48 18.98
C THR A 51 10.53 -19.01 17.67
N ASP A 52 9.59 -19.76 17.11
CA ASP A 52 8.78 -19.31 15.99
C ASP A 52 7.88 -18.14 16.42
N LEU A 53 8.15 -16.96 15.86
CA LEU A 53 7.43 -15.73 16.11
C LEU A 53 6.59 -15.40 14.89
N THR A 54 5.29 -15.20 15.07
CA THR A 54 4.37 -14.94 13.95
C THR A 54 3.56 -13.66 14.19
N LEU A 55 2.94 -13.13 13.13
CA LEU A 55 1.98 -12.03 13.21
C LEU A 55 0.60 -12.57 12.84
N ASP A 56 -0.44 -12.08 13.50
CA ASP A 56 -1.83 -12.54 13.32
C ASP A 56 -2.77 -11.39 13.66
N GLU A 57 -4.07 -11.52 13.40
CA GLU A 57 -5.08 -10.57 13.86
C GLU A 57 -5.36 -10.70 15.37
N ILE A 58 -5.05 -11.86 15.97
CA ILE A 58 -5.24 -12.12 17.40
C ILE A 58 -3.89 -12.40 18.09
N PRO A 59 -3.19 -11.34 18.55
CA PRO A 59 -1.90 -11.50 19.23
C PRO A 59 -2.04 -12.29 20.53
N SER A 60 -0.99 -13.06 20.86
CA SER A 60 -0.95 -13.88 22.06
C SER A 60 0.50 -14.20 22.41
N SER A 61 0.95 -13.73 23.57
CA SER A 61 2.27 -14.08 24.10
C SER A 61 2.39 -15.59 24.39
N ALA A 62 1.29 -16.24 24.77
CA ALA A 62 1.26 -17.69 25.02
C ALA A 62 1.42 -18.52 23.73
N SER A 63 1.19 -17.92 22.56
CA SER A 63 1.31 -18.56 21.25
C SER A 63 2.36 -17.91 20.36
N ASN A 64 3.21 -17.04 20.93
CA ASN A 64 4.26 -16.30 20.21
C ASN A 64 3.76 -15.46 19.01
N ARG A 65 2.50 -15.03 19.05
CA ARG A 65 1.90 -14.16 18.03
C ARG A 65 2.05 -12.70 18.45
N MET A 66 2.82 -11.94 17.69
CA MET A 66 3.23 -10.58 18.02
C MET A 66 2.36 -9.56 17.26
N GLY A 67 1.67 -8.68 17.97
CA GLY A 67 0.91 -7.58 17.35
C GLY A 67 -0.26 -8.03 16.45
N VAL A 68 -0.99 -7.03 15.94
CA VAL A 68 -2.13 -7.22 15.02
C VAL A 68 -1.64 -6.94 13.60
N LEU A 69 -1.60 -7.95 12.73
CA LEU A 69 -0.97 -7.85 11.41
C LEU A 69 -1.54 -6.71 10.56
N SER A 70 -2.86 -6.64 10.38
CA SER A 70 -3.53 -5.58 9.63
C SER A 70 -3.16 -4.17 10.10
N VAL A 71 -2.99 -3.98 11.41
CA VAL A 71 -2.64 -2.68 11.97
C VAL A 71 -1.16 -2.36 11.77
N LEU A 72 -0.27 -3.34 11.91
CA LEU A 72 1.16 -3.14 11.62
C LEU A 72 1.37 -2.78 10.15
N LEU A 73 0.63 -3.42 9.23
CA LEU A 73 0.65 -3.09 7.80
C LEU A 73 0.16 -1.66 7.56
N ASN A 74 -0.96 -1.26 8.19
CA ASN A 74 -1.45 0.11 8.12
C ASN A 74 -0.41 1.12 8.63
N TRP A 75 0.22 0.85 9.78
CA TRP A 75 1.25 1.71 10.34
C TRP A 75 2.47 1.85 9.44
N ASN A 76 2.91 0.76 8.82
CA ASN A 76 4.05 0.82 7.92
C ASN A 76 3.77 1.66 6.67
N ARG A 77 2.54 1.63 6.14
CA ARG A 77 2.11 2.46 5.00
C ARG A 77 2.04 3.95 5.35
N HIS A 78 1.53 4.29 6.54
CA HIS A 78 1.30 5.69 6.93
C HIS A 78 2.51 6.36 7.59
N TYR A 79 3.43 5.57 8.16
CA TYR A 79 4.60 6.07 8.88
C TYR A 79 5.90 5.53 8.25
N PRO A 80 6.41 6.18 7.18
CA PRO A 80 7.62 5.73 6.48
C PRO A 80 8.87 5.75 7.38
N PRO A 81 9.95 5.05 7.01
CA PRO A 81 11.22 5.08 7.75
C PRO A 81 11.77 6.50 7.93
N LEU A 82 12.11 6.84 9.16
CA LEU A 82 12.76 8.12 9.48
C LEU A 82 14.29 7.98 9.33
N ALA A 83 14.98 9.08 9.05
CA ALA A 83 16.44 9.10 8.92
C ALA A 83 17.16 8.50 10.14
N GLY A 84 16.65 8.72 11.35
CA GLY A 84 17.20 8.12 12.57
C GLY A 84 17.05 6.59 12.63
N GLU A 85 15.96 6.05 12.11
CA GLU A 85 15.73 4.61 12.02
C GLU A 85 16.65 3.96 10.99
N GLN A 86 16.81 4.58 9.81
CA GLN A 86 17.74 4.15 8.78
C GLN A 86 19.19 4.17 9.27
N ALA A 87 19.60 5.26 9.94
CA ALA A 87 20.93 5.38 10.54
C ALA A 87 21.18 4.31 11.63
N ARG A 88 20.16 3.98 12.42
CA ARG A 88 20.23 2.88 13.40
C ARG A 88 20.38 1.52 12.70
N ASN A 89 19.59 1.26 11.65
CA ASN A 89 19.70 0.02 10.86
C ASN A 89 21.11 -0.13 10.27
N GLN A 90 21.65 0.94 9.71
CA GLN A 90 23.02 0.96 9.18
C GLN A 90 24.07 0.73 10.27
N SER A 91 23.90 1.32 11.45
CA SER A 91 24.84 1.14 12.58
C SER A 91 24.81 -0.29 13.13
N ILE A 92 23.65 -0.92 13.20
CA ILE A 92 23.52 -2.34 13.60
C ILE A 92 24.24 -3.26 12.61
N PHE A 93 24.11 -2.96 11.31
CA PHE A 93 24.77 -3.69 10.24
C PHE A 93 26.30 -3.51 10.24
N GLN A 94 26.77 -2.26 10.26
CA GLN A 94 28.20 -1.94 10.22
C GLN A 94 28.90 -2.28 11.53
N GLY A 95 28.20 -2.16 12.66
CA GLY A 95 28.74 -2.30 14.01
C GLY A 95 29.20 -0.97 14.61
N VAL A 96 29.27 -0.92 15.95
CA VAL A 96 29.60 0.26 16.74
C VAL A 96 30.67 -0.08 17.77
N LEU A 97 31.63 0.82 17.99
CA LEU A 97 32.58 0.75 19.10
C LEU A 97 31.91 1.23 20.39
N THR A 98 31.97 0.41 21.44
CA THR A 98 31.55 0.75 22.79
C THR A 98 32.76 0.73 23.72
N ALA A 99 32.56 1.11 24.99
CA ALA A 99 33.61 1.05 26.01
C ALA A 99 34.18 -0.37 26.21
N THR A 100 33.44 -1.42 25.84
CA THR A 100 33.82 -2.82 26.06
C THR A 100 34.22 -3.57 24.78
N GLY A 101 34.20 -2.93 23.62
CA GLY A 101 34.61 -3.54 22.35
C GLY A 101 33.78 -3.09 21.15
N PHE A 102 33.97 -3.77 20.02
CA PHE A 102 33.19 -3.58 18.79
C PHE A 102 32.02 -4.57 18.74
N TYR A 103 30.81 -4.09 18.43
CA TYR A 103 29.60 -4.90 18.38
C TYR A 103 28.82 -4.63 17.09
N GLY A 104 28.53 -5.66 16.29
CA GLY A 104 27.71 -5.58 15.09
C GLY A 104 26.95 -6.89 14.86
N GLN A 105 25.75 -6.80 14.28
CA GLN A 105 24.93 -7.98 13.95
C GLN A 105 25.10 -8.42 12.49
N HIS A 106 25.57 -7.51 11.62
CA HIS A 106 25.86 -7.78 10.20
C HIS A 106 24.67 -8.26 9.37
N ASN A 107 23.45 -8.08 9.87
CA ASN A 107 22.19 -8.19 9.14
C ASN A 107 21.47 -6.82 9.16
N ARG A 108 20.59 -6.60 8.18
CA ARG A 108 19.72 -5.43 8.13
C ARG A 108 18.27 -5.85 8.32
N ASN A 109 17.46 -4.96 8.88
CA ASN A 109 16.02 -5.08 8.77
C ASN A 109 15.60 -4.60 7.36
N PRO A 110 15.15 -5.51 6.47
CA PRO A 110 14.83 -5.14 5.09
C PRO A 110 13.60 -4.24 5.01
N PHE A 111 12.70 -4.28 5.99
CA PHE A 111 11.51 -3.43 6.01
C PHE A 111 11.83 -1.98 6.38
N VAL A 112 12.97 -1.71 7.04
CA VAL A 112 13.48 -0.34 7.26
C VAL A 112 14.07 0.24 5.99
N ASP A 113 14.71 -0.61 5.20
CA ASP A 113 15.33 -0.19 3.95
C ASP A 113 14.30 -0.05 2.82
N TYR A 114 13.37 -1.01 2.74
CA TYR A 114 12.34 -1.10 1.72
C TYR A 114 10.99 -1.46 2.38
N PRO A 115 10.26 -0.47 2.91
CA PRO A 115 8.99 -0.69 3.61
C PRO A 115 7.92 -1.36 2.73
N GLN A 116 8.04 -1.25 1.41
CA GLN A 116 7.14 -1.87 0.43
C GLN A 116 7.09 -3.41 0.58
N LEU A 117 8.19 -4.02 1.04
CA LEU A 117 8.29 -5.46 1.23
C LEU A 117 7.31 -6.01 2.27
N ALA A 118 6.81 -5.19 3.20
CA ALA A 118 5.86 -5.65 4.22
C ALA A 118 4.54 -6.12 3.59
N ASP A 119 3.99 -5.33 2.67
CA ASP A 119 2.77 -5.70 1.95
C ASP A 119 3.00 -6.93 1.07
N ALA A 120 4.12 -6.97 0.35
CA ALA A 120 4.46 -8.09 -0.50
C ALA A 120 4.66 -9.42 0.28
N ALA A 121 5.18 -9.35 1.51
CA ALA A 121 5.47 -10.53 2.32
C ALA A 121 4.25 -11.04 3.10
N PHE A 122 3.35 -10.15 3.54
CA PHE A 122 2.31 -10.52 4.51
C PHE A 122 0.87 -10.40 3.99
N LEU A 123 0.61 -9.75 2.85
CA LEU A 123 -0.73 -9.74 2.26
C LEU A 123 -0.99 -10.98 1.41
N GLU A 124 -2.21 -11.49 1.51
CA GLU A 124 -2.75 -12.54 0.65
C GLU A 124 -2.58 -12.21 -0.84
N SER A 125 -2.43 -13.25 -1.67
CA SER A 125 -2.09 -13.10 -3.09
C SER A 125 -3.11 -12.30 -3.90
N ASP A 126 -4.38 -12.29 -3.47
CA ASP A 126 -5.50 -11.59 -4.09
C ASP A 126 -5.67 -10.15 -3.61
N VAL A 127 -4.87 -9.69 -2.64
CA VAL A 127 -4.84 -8.28 -2.22
C VAL A 127 -3.66 -7.59 -2.88
N LEU A 128 -3.93 -6.55 -3.67
CA LEU A 128 -2.92 -5.73 -4.33
C LEU A 128 -2.94 -4.29 -3.82
N THR A 129 -1.83 -3.88 -3.23
CA THR A 129 -1.57 -2.50 -2.82
C THR A 129 -0.52 -1.86 -3.73
N TRP A 130 -0.40 -0.54 -3.67
CA TRP A 130 0.66 0.21 -4.36
C TRP A 130 2.05 -0.35 -4.05
N ALA A 131 2.35 -0.55 -2.76
CA ALA A 131 3.62 -1.12 -2.31
C ALA A 131 3.90 -2.51 -2.90
N LYS A 132 2.89 -3.40 -2.91
CA LYS A 132 3.02 -4.74 -3.49
C LYS A 132 3.19 -4.69 -5.01
N TRP A 133 2.44 -3.83 -5.70
CA TRP A 133 2.59 -3.59 -7.13
C TRP A 133 4.00 -3.09 -7.48
N GLN A 134 4.56 -2.15 -6.71
CA GLN A 134 5.95 -1.71 -6.91
C GLN A 134 6.94 -2.88 -6.81
N VAL A 135 6.79 -3.75 -5.80
CA VAL A 135 7.65 -4.94 -5.61
C VAL A 135 7.52 -5.95 -6.74
N MET A 136 6.35 -6.02 -7.40
CA MET A 136 6.12 -6.96 -8.50
C MET A 136 6.86 -6.57 -9.78
N PHE A 137 6.97 -5.26 -10.06
CA PHE A 137 7.50 -4.78 -11.34
C PHE A 137 8.93 -4.24 -11.25
N PHE A 138 9.32 -3.64 -10.13
CA PHE A 138 10.61 -2.97 -10.00
C PHE A 138 11.61 -3.80 -9.18
N ALA A 139 12.89 -3.70 -9.54
CA ALA A 139 13.96 -4.26 -8.73
C ALA A 139 14.08 -3.52 -7.39
N ILE A 140 14.66 -4.19 -6.38
CA ILE A 140 14.78 -3.65 -5.01
C ILE A 140 15.45 -2.27 -4.99
N ASP A 141 16.51 -2.07 -5.79
CA ASP A 141 17.24 -0.81 -5.88
C ASP A 141 16.49 0.29 -6.65
N GLN A 142 15.37 -0.04 -7.29
CA GLN A 142 14.48 0.90 -7.99
C GLN A 142 13.27 1.31 -7.14
N LEU A 143 12.97 0.62 -6.03
CA LEU A 143 11.75 0.86 -5.22
C LEU A 143 11.68 2.26 -4.60
N ASP A 144 12.82 2.89 -4.35
CA ASP A 144 12.91 4.25 -3.80
C ASP A 144 13.39 5.28 -4.84
N VAL A 145 13.41 4.91 -6.12
CA VAL A 145 13.79 5.79 -7.22
C VAL A 145 12.54 6.43 -7.80
N ASP A 146 12.22 7.63 -7.29
CA ASP A 146 10.96 8.34 -7.59
C ASP A 146 10.67 8.47 -9.10
N HIS A 147 11.66 8.84 -9.92
CA HIS A 147 11.51 8.98 -11.38
C HIS A 147 11.40 7.65 -12.15
N VAL A 148 11.42 6.51 -11.45
CA VAL A 148 11.23 5.16 -12.02
C VAL A 148 9.96 4.55 -11.45
N SER A 149 9.87 4.38 -10.14
CA SER A 149 8.78 3.66 -9.48
C SER A 149 7.77 4.55 -8.76
N GLY A 150 7.95 5.88 -8.84
CA GLY A 150 7.05 6.88 -8.25
C GLY A 150 5.72 7.03 -9.00
N LEU A 151 4.74 7.67 -8.37
CA LEU A 151 3.36 7.76 -8.83
C LEU A 151 3.20 8.36 -10.24
N THR A 152 3.98 9.38 -10.56
CA THR A 152 3.91 10.15 -11.82
C THR A 152 4.96 9.75 -12.83
N SER A 153 5.65 8.63 -12.60
CA SER A 153 6.69 8.14 -13.49
C SER A 153 6.09 7.26 -14.57
N ASP A 154 6.68 7.28 -15.75
CA ASP A 154 6.26 6.55 -16.95
C ASP A 154 7.52 5.87 -17.51
N PRO A 155 7.87 4.67 -17.00
CA PRO A 155 9.13 4.01 -17.34
C PRO A 155 9.21 3.50 -18.77
N ASP A 156 8.07 3.22 -19.41
CA ASP A 156 7.98 2.66 -20.76
C ASP A 156 7.59 3.70 -21.84
N GLU A 157 7.35 4.95 -21.42
CA GLU A 157 7.14 6.13 -22.24
C GLU A 157 5.89 6.05 -23.12
N ASP A 158 4.84 5.37 -22.66
CA ASP A 158 3.58 5.22 -23.39
C ASP A 158 2.52 6.30 -23.04
N GLY A 159 2.84 7.16 -22.06
CA GLY A 159 1.99 8.23 -21.55
C GLY A 159 1.09 7.82 -20.38
N PHE A 160 1.17 6.58 -19.90
CA PHE A 160 0.49 6.12 -18.70
C PHE A 160 1.43 6.15 -17.50
N GLU A 161 1.19 7.11 -16.59
CA GLU A 161 1.91 7.17 -15.33
C GLU A 161 1.62 5.92 -14.48
N ASN A 162 2.61 5.49 -13.68
CA ASN A 162 2.53 4.34 -12.79
C ASN A 162 1.27 4.30 -11.92
N LEU A 163 0.76 5.45 -11.46
CA LEU A 163 -0.50 5.51 -10.69
C LEU A 163 -1.70 5.02 -11.52
N ILE A 164 -1.75 5.37 -12.81
CA ILE A 164 -2.79 4.91 -13.72
C ILE A 164 -2.61 3.41 -14.01
N GLU A 165 -1.37 2.99 -14.27
CA GLU A 165 -1.01 1.58 -14.50
C GLU A 165 -1.40 0.69 -13.32
N PHE A 166 -1.12 1.13 -12.09
CA PHE A 166 -1.53 0.46 -10.87
C PHE A 166 -3.05 0.33 -10.80
N VAL A 167 -3.79 1.43 -10.94
CA VAL A 167 -5.26 1.42 -10.81
C VAL A 167 -5.90 0.52 -11.86
N LEU A 168 -5.41 0.54 -13.10
CA LEU A 168 -5.94 -0.24 -14.22
C LEU A 168 -5.37 -1.66 -14.28
N ARG A 169 -4.45 -2.01 -13.37
CA ARG A 169 -3.80 -3.31 -13.27
C ARG A 169 -3.11 -3.71 -14.58
N THR A 170 -2.23 -2.83 -15.05
CA THR A 170 -1.37 -3.00 -16.23
C THR A 170 0.12 -3.04 -15.81
N ASP A 171 1.01 -3.17 -16.79
CA ASP A 171 2.44 -3.42 -16.57
C ASP A 171 3.24 -2.15 -16.94
N PRO A 172 3.87 -1.49 -15.96
CA PRO A 172 4.54 -0.19 -16.17
C PRO A 172 5.84 -0.27 -16.96
N LEU A 173 6.27 -1.48 -17.33
CA LEU A 173 7.50 -1.72 -18.09
C LEU A 173 7.21 -2.16 -19.53
N ASN A 174 5.93 -2.24 -19.93
CA ASN A 174 5.51 -2.79 -21.21
C ASN A 174 4.41 -1.92 -21.84
N PRO A 175 4.72 -1.16 -22.93
CA PRO A 175 3.81 -0.18 -23.48
C PRO A 175 2.43 -0.73 -23.85
N ILE A 176 1.39 -0.02 -23.44
CA ILE A 176 0.01 -0.34 -23.76
C ILE A 176 -0.31 0.09 -25.20
N ASN A 177 -0.51 -0.90 -26.06
CA ASN A 177 -0.85 -0.68 -27.47
C ASN A 177 -2.36 -0.76 -27.78
N ALA A 178 -3.21 -0.88 -26.74
CA ALA A 178 -4.65 -1.03 -26.87
C ALA A 178 -5.41 -0.16 -25.87
N PRO A 179 -6.66 0.24 -26.17
CA PRO A 179 -7.45 1.05 -25.23
C PRO A 179 -7.68 0.32 -23.90
N THR A 180 -7.32 0.94 -22.79
CA THR A 180 -7.61 0.46 -21.43
C THR A 180 -9.10 0.55 -21.09
N PHE A 181 -9.82 1.43 -21.78
CA PHE A 181 -11.28 1.54 -21.74
C PHE A 181 -11.88 1.00 -23.04
N GLN A 182 -12.74 -0.01 -22.92
CA GLN A 182 -13.59 -0.45 -24.01
C GLN A 182 -14.89 0.33 -23.99
N VAL A 183 -15.18 1.03 -25.08
CA VAL A 183 -16.33 1.92 -25.16
C VAL A 183 -17.27 1.41 -26.24
N SER A 184 -18.56 1.31 -25.91
CA SER A 184 -19.61 0.97 -26.87
C SER A 184 -20.86 1.80 -26.63
N ALA A 185 -21.67 1.95 -27.67
CA ALA A 185 -22.94 2.64 -27.62
C ALA A 185 -23.97 1.76 -28.35
N SER A 186 -25.10 1.52 -27.70
CA SER A 186 -26.21 0.74 -28.25
C SER A 186 -27.53 1.41 -27.88
N GLN A 187 -28.34 1.69 -28.90
CA GLN A 187 -29.61 2.42 -28.76
C GLN A 187 -29.39 3.75 -28.03
N ASP A 188 -29.86 3.85 -26.78
CA ASP A 188 -29.81 5.03 -25.93
C ASP A 188 -28.82 4.88 -24.76
N LEU A 189 -28.03 3.79 -24.73
CA LEU A 189 -27.06 3.52 -23.67
C LEU A 189 -25.62 3.57 -24.20
N PHE A 190 -24.79 4.22 -23.40
CA PHE A 190 -23.36 4.23 -23.51
C PHE A 190 -22.76 3.34 -22.42
N THR A 191 -21.79 2.52 -22.80
CA THR A 191 -21.14 1.56 -21.92
C THR A 191 -19.63 1.74 -21.97
N ILE A 192 -19.02 1.85 -20.80
CA ILE A 192 -17.57 1.77 -20.61
C ILE A 192 -17.26 0.51 -19.83
N THR A 193 -16.35 -0.31 -20.34
CA THR A 193 -15.78 -1.46 -19.64
C THR A 193 -14.29 -1.23 -19.41
N TYR A 194 -13.84 -1.41 -18.17
CA TYR A 194 -12.46 -1.15 -17.75
C TYR A 194 -12.09 -2.07 -16.59
N ARG A 195 -10.79 -2.34 -16.43
CA ARG A 195 -10.27 -3.07 -15.27
C ARG A 195 -9.93 -2.07 -14.15
N GLN A 196 -10.15 -2.48 -12.90
CA GLN A 196 -9.72 -1.71 -11.74
C GLN A 196 -9.25 -2.63 -10.61
N VAL A 197 -8.17 -2.27 -9.92
CA VAL A 197 -7.76 -2.90 -8.65
C VAL A 197 -8.87 -2.78 -7.60
N ASN A 198 -9.04 -3.83 -6.80
CA ASN A 198 -10.13 -3.94 -5.83
C ASN A 198 -9.88 -3.08 -4.57
N ASP A 199 -8.69 -3.17 -3.97
CA ASP A 199 -8.39 -2.62 -2.64
C ASP A 199 -7.67 -1.26 -2.65
N LEU A 200 -8.09 -0.35 -3.54
CA LEU A 200 -7.45 0.96 -3.71
C LEU A 200 -7.31 1.77 -2.40
N VAL A 201 -8.26 1.62 -1.48
CA VAL A 201 -8.25 2.31 -0.19
C VAL A 201 -7.05 1.94 0.69
N LEU A 202 -6.53 0.71 0.57
CA LEU A 202 -5.34 0.28 1.31
C LEU A 202 -4.08 1.03 0.86
N SER A 203 -4.13 1.64 -0.32
CA SER A 203 -3.07 2.44 -0.93
C SER A 203 -3.39 3.94 -0.92
N SER A 204 -4.38 4.36 -0.13
CA SER A 204 -4.86 5.75 -0.09
C SER A 204 -5.26 6.28 -1.47
N ILE A 205 -5.79 5.43 -2.35
CA ILE A 205 -6.23 5.83 -3.69
C ILE A 205 -7.76 5.79 -3.77
N ALA A 206 -8.32 6.82 -4.40
CA ALA A 206 -9.73 6.91 -4.71
C ALA A 206 -9.96 7.17 -6.21
N THR A 207 -11.00 6.55 -6.76
CA THR A 207 -11.49 6.83 -8.11
C THR A 207 -12.84 7.51 -8.04
N SER A 208 -13.08 8.42 -8.97
CA SER A 208 -14.37 9.08 -9.16
C SER A 208 -14.60 9.36 -10.62
N TRP A 209 -15.85 9.48 -11.04
CA TRP A 209 -16.19 9.83 -12.41
C TRP A 209 -16.61 11.30 -12.46
N GLU A 210 -16.19 11.98 -13.53
CA GLU A 210 -16.54 13.37 -13.80
C GLU A 210 -16.98 13.52 -15.25
N MET A 211 -17.89 14.47 -15.52
CA MET A 211 -18.29 14.84 -16.87
C MET A 211 -18.10 16.33 -17.14
N SER A 212 -17.95 16.68 -18.42
CA SER A 212 -17.80 18.06 -18.89
C SER A 212 -18.53 18.26 -20.21
N MET A 213 -19.10 19.44 -20.42
CA MET A 213 -19.69 19.83 -21.71
C MET A 213 -18.72 20.60 -22.60
N ASP A 214 -17.59 21.06 -22.06
CA ASP A 214 -16.68 22.02 -22.71
C ASP A 214 -15.18 21.70 -22.52
N LEU A 215 -14.84 20.55 -21.90
CA LEU A 215 -13.49 20.11 -21.51
C LEU A 215 -12.79 20.98 -20.44
N THR A 216 -13.43 22.04 -19.95
CA THR A 216 -12.85 22.98 -18.99
C THR A 216 -13.50 22.90 -17.61
N HIS A 217 -14.82 22.74 -17.56
CA HIS A 217 -15.59 22.59 -16.32
C HIS A 217 -15.99 21.13 -16.13
N TRP A 218 -15.55 20.53 -15.02
CA TRP A 218 -15.79 19.12 -14.70
C TRP A 218 -16.71 19.01 -13.48
N LEU A 219 -17.78 18.23 -13.61
CA LEU A 219 -18.76 17.99 -12.55
C LEU A 219 -18.71 16.53 -12.10
N PRO A 220 -18.78 16.25 -10.79
CA PRO A 220 -18.86 14.89 -10.27
C PRO A 220 -20.09 14.17 -10.81
N MET A 221 -19.96 12.86 -10.99
CA MET A 221 -21.05 11.99 -11.42
C MET A 221 -20.98 10.62 -10.73
N ASN A 222 -22.17 10.01 -10.55
CA ASN A 222 -22.33 8.72 -9.88
C ASN A 222 -22.96 7.74 -10.84
N PRO A 223 -22.18 7.18 -11.78
CA PRO A 223 -22.72 6.26 -12.75
C PRO A 223 -23.05 4.92 -12.08
N ASN A 224 -23.96 4.16 -12.70
CA ASN A 224 -24.17 2.77 -12.30
C ASN A 224 -22.97 1.93 -12.78
N ILE A 225 -22.22 1.37 -11.84
CA ILE A 225 -21.04 0.54 -12.10
C ILE A 225 -21.34 -0.86 -11.56
N THR A 226 -21.14 -1.87 -12.40
CA THR A 226 -21.38 -3.27 -12.07
C THR A 226 -20.13 -4.10 -12.37
N PRO A 227 -19.75 -5.05 -11.50
CA PRO A 227 -18.68 -5.99 -11.81
C PRO A 227 -19.14 -6.95 -12.92
N VAL A 228 -18.25 -7.24 -13.88
CA VAL A 228 -18.53 -8.18 -14.98
C VAL A 228 -17.58 -9.37 -15.03
N ALA A 229 -16.38 -9.25 -14.47
CA ALA A 229 -15.45 -10.36 -14.28
C ALA A 229 -14.55 -10.10 -13.08
N ASP A 230 -14.36 -11.12 -12.24
CA ASP A 230 -13.39 -11.13 -11.15
C ASP A 230 -12.07 -11.74 -11.66
N GLU A 231 -10.97 -11.05 -11.40
CA GLU A 231 -9.62 -11.41 -11.84
C GLU A 231 -8.67 -11.62 -10.64
N GLY A 232 -9.21 -11.74 -9.42
CA GLY A 232 -8.46 -11.86 -8.18
C GLY A 232 -8.20 -10.51 -7.54
N ASP A 233 -7.05 -9.89 -7.87
CA ASP A 233 -6.63 -8.60 -7.32
C ASP A 233 -7.29 -7.37 -7.98
N ALA A 234 -8.00 -7.61 -9.07
CA ALA A 234 -8.72 -6.62 -9.85
C ALA A 234 -10.05 -7.17 -10.35
N THR A 235 -10.93 -6.26 -10.74
CA THR A 235 -12.23 -6.57 -11.31
C THR A 235 -12.39 -5.82 -12.62
N THR A 236 -12.86 -6.49 -13.67
CA THR A 236 -13.41 -5.79 -14.83
C THR A 236 -14.78 -5.25 -14.45
N LEU A 237 -14.93 -3.93 -14.54
CA LEU A 237 -16.13 -3.16 -14.22
C LEU A 237 -16.80 -2.68 -15.50
N ARG A 238 -18.13 -2.59 -15.47
CA ARG A 238 -18.95 -2.00 -16.52
C ARG A 238 -19.78 -0.86 -15.97
N LEU A 239 -19.55 0.30 -16.57
CA LEU A 239 -20.30 1.53 -16.37
C LEU A 239 -21.35 1.64 -17.47
N GLU A 240 -22.61 1.92 -17.09
CA GLU A 240 -23.71 2.14 -18.04
C GLU A 240 -24.40 3.47 -17.77
N GLN A 241 -24.57 4.29 -18.82
CA GLN A 241 -25.23 5.59 -18.73
C GLN A 241 -26.04 5.91 -19.98
N PRO A 242 -27.17 6.64 -19.87
CA PRO A 242 -27.90 7.13 -21.03
C PRO A 242 -27.02 8.04 -21.90
N ILE A 243 -27.16 7.92 -23.22
CA ILE A 243 -26.52 8.83 -24.17
C ILE A 243 -27.20 10.20 -24.05
N GLY A 244 -26.48 11.16 -23.48
CA GLY A 244 -26.95 12.54 -23.32
C GLY A 244 -27.01 13.31 -24.63
N THR A 245 -27.97 14.25 -24.72
CA THR A 245 -27.96 15.33 -25.72
C THR A 245 -27.98 16.67 -24.97
N PRO A 246 -26.97 17.56 -25.14
CA PRO A 246 -25.82 17.46 -26.04
C PRO A 246 -24.81 16.39 -25.61
N PRO A 247 -23.85 16.00 -26.50
CA PRO A 247 -22.74 15.15 -26.13
C PRO A 247 -21.92 15.74 -24.98
N ALA A 248 -21.39 14.88 -24.12
CA ALA A 248 -20.54 15.25 -23.00
C ALA A 248 -19.20 14.48 -23.06
N PHE A 249 -18.16 15.06 -22.48
CA PHE A 249 -16.88 14.44 -22.21
C PHE A 249 -16.88 13.83 -20.81
N TRP A 250 -16.15 12.73 -20.65
CA TRP A 250 -16.15 11.91 -19.45
C TRP A 250 -14.72 11.57 -19.09
N ARG A 251 -14.42 11.51 -17.80
CA ARG A 251 -13.15 11.02 -17.31
C ARG A 251 -13.32 10.29 -15.99
N MET A 252 -12.45 9.30 -15.79
CA MET A 252 -12.16 8.78 -14.47
C MET A 252 -11.06 9.63 -13.86
N ARG A 253 -11.32 10.19 -12.69
CA ARG A 253 -10.33 10.89 -11.87
C ARG A 253 -9.79 9.93 -10.83
N ILE A 254 -8.48 9.72 -10.86
CA ILE A 254 -7.71 8.99 -9.85
C ILE A 254 -7.10 10.03 -8.90
N THR A 255 -7.23 9.83 -7.60
CA THR A 255 -6.67 10.72 -6.58
C THR A 255 -5.91 9.90 -5.55
N HIS A 256 -4.64 10.21 -5.35
CA HIS A 256 -3.88 9.76 -4.19
C HIS A 256 -4.17 10.70 -3.02
N LEU A 257 -4.76 10.16 -1.96
CA LEU A 257 -5.17 10.85 -0.76
C LEU A 257 -3.95 11.03 0.17
N PRO A 258 -3.87 12.16 0.89
CA PRO A 258 -2.88 12.28 1.95
C PRO A 258 -3.12 11.22 3.04
N PRO A 259 -2.07 10.78 3.74
CA PRO A 259 -2.17 9.87 4.88
C PRO A 259 -2.93 10.48 6.07
#